data_AF-A0A7J4S0F3-F1
#
_entry.id   AF-A0A7J4S0F3-F1
#
_cell.length_a   1.000
_cell.length_b   1.000
_cell.length_c   1.000
_cell.angle_alpha   90.00
_cell.angle_beta   90.00
_cell.angle_gamma   90.00
#
_symmetry.space_group_name_H-M   'P 1'
#
loop_
_entity.id
_entity.type
_entity.pdbx_description
1 polymer ?
#
loop_
_entity_poly.entity_id
_entity_poly.type
_entity_poly.pdbx_seq_one_letter_code
_entity_poly.pdbx_strand_id
1 'polypeptide(L)'
;MPETQTKTAAPTKPQLFSKGHGACAGCGSAVAIRSILFNLGPNIVVSLATGCMEVVSTGYPDNCWGVPVVHSLFENAPAVASGVTRALKKRGSNAIPVVIGGDGSTYDIGFGALSGAMERNEDMIYFCYDNEAYENTGIQRSGATPKYAATTTSPKEVGGKSEWKKNVSFIAASHGVPYAATASIAFLSDLKKKIEKAK
;
A
#
# COMPACT_ATOMS: atom_id res chain seq x y z
N MET A 1 -41.23 23.26 -19.30
CA MET A 1 -40.48 22.83 -18.10
C MET A 1 -39.00 22.97 -18.44
N PRO A 2 -38.20 23.74 -17.70
CA PRO A 2 -36.78 23.89 -18.02
C PRO A 2 -36.06 22.57 -17.76
N GLU A 3 -35.33 22.08 -18.77
CA GLU A 3 -34.51 20.89 -18.70
C GLU A 3 -33.42 21.06 -17.64
N THR A 4 -33.49 20.26 -16.58
CA THR A 4 -32.38 20.07 -15.64
C THR A 4 -31.20 19.48 -16.41
N GLN A 5 -30.24 20.33 -16.77
CA GLN A 5 -28.91 19.89 -17.20
C GLN A 5 -28.29 19.07 -16.09
N THR A 6 -28.29 17.74 -16.24
CA THR A 6 -27.43 16.85 -15.47
C THR A 6 -26.00 17.26 -15.77
N LYS A 7 -25.33 17.88 -14.78
CA LYS A 7 -23.89 18.12 -14.81
C LYS A 7 -23.23 16.80 -15.19
N THR A 8 -22.72 16.70 -16.41
CA THR A 8 -21.94 15.57 -16.87
C THR A 8 -20.75 15.45 -15.91
N ALA A 9 -20.65 14.31 -15.22
CA ALA A 9 -19.54 14.04 -14.33
C ALA A 9 -18.23 14.27 -15.10
N ALA A 10 -17.29 15.00 -14.50
CA ALA A 10 -15.95 15.21 -15.05
C ALA A 10 -15.39 13.87 -15.55
N PRO A 11 -14.70 13.81 -16.69
CA PRO A 11 -14.24 12.55 -17.28
C PRO A 11 -13.47 11.75 -16.23
N THR A 12 -14.11 10.72 -15.70
CA THR A 12 -13.58 9.97 -14.57
C THR A 12 -12.49 9.06 -15.13
N LYS A 13 -11.24 9.25 -14.68
CA LYS A 13 -10.18 8.25 -14.90
C LYS A 13 -10.75 6.85 -14.58
N PRO A 14 -10.37 5.80 -15.33
CA PRO A 14 -10.86 4.46 -15.08
C PRO A 14 -10.64 4.09 -13.61
N GLN A 15 -11.66 3.52 -12.97
CA GLN A 15 -11.56 3.07 -11.61
C GLN A 15 -10.78 1.75 -11.59
N LEU A 16 -9.52 1.82 -11.15
CA LEU A 16 -8.59 0.69 -11.15
C LEU A 16 -8.65 -0.16 -9.87
N PHE A 17 -9.36 0.31 -8.84
CA PHE A 17 -9.78 -0.52 -7.70
C PHE A 17 -11.30 -0.65 -7.72
N SER A 18 -11.82 -1.78 -8.20
CA SER A 18 -13.25 -1.97 -8.42
C SER A 18 -14.02 -2.18 -7.11
N LYS A 19 -15.35 -2.02 -7.21
CA LYS A 19 -16.29 -2.38 -6.14
C LYS A 19 -16.39 -3.92 -6.04
N GLY A 20 -16.76 -4.43 -4.87
CA GLY A 20 -16.99 -5.86 -4.64
C GLY A 20 -15.95 -6.56 -3.75
N HIS A 21 -15.05 -5.81 -3.10
CA HIS A 21 -14.11 -6.37 -2.12
C HIS A 21 -14.80 -6.68 -0.77
N GLY A 22 -14.27 -7.66 -0.04
CA GLY A 22 -14.73 -8.07 1.31
C GLY A 22 -14.23 -7.21 2.47
N ALA A 23 -13.70 -6.01 2.22
CA ALA A 23 -13.17 -5.14 3.27
C ALA A 23 -14.27 -4.63 4.21
N CYS A 24 -13.91 -4.31 5.46
CA CYS A 24 -14.82 -3.74 6.45
C CYS A 24 -15.54 -2.47 5.92
N ALA A 25 -16.75 -2.21 6.43
CA ALA A 25 -17.46 -0.97 6.13
C ALA A 25 -16.63 0.24 6.58
N GLY A 26 -16.31 1.14 5.66
CA GLY A 26 -15.46 2.30 5.93
C GLY A 26 -13.95 1.99 6.01
N CYS A 27 -13.49 0.84 5.50
CA CYS A 27 -12.07 0.46 5.52
C CYS A 27 -11.17 1.56 4.92
N GLY A 28 -10.31 2.15 5.77
CA GLY A 28 -9.38 3.20 5.37
C GLY A 28 -8.35 2.71 4.34
N SER A 29 -7.86 1.48 4.48
CA SER A 29 -6.89 0.88 3.53
C SER A 29 -7.49 0.73 2.12
N ALA A 30 -8.78 0.39 2.02
CA ALA A 30 -9.48 0.33 0.74
C ALA A 30 -9.62 1.73 0.09
N VAL A 31 -9.91 2.77 0.89
CA VAL A 31 -9.93 4.17 0.41
C VAL A 31 -8.55 4.63 -0.04
N ALA A 32 -7.50 4.25 0.71
CA ALA A 32 -6.11 4.55 0.36
C ALA A 32 -5.73 3.92 -0.99
N ILE A 33 -5.94 2.60 -1.17
CA ILE A 33 -5.60 1.90 -2.41
C ILE A 33 -6.39 2.44 -3.59
N ARG A 34 -7.70 2.67 -3.43
CA ARG A 34 -8.52 3.29 -4.47
C ARG A 34 -7.95 4.64 -4.91
N SER A 35 -7.53 5.47 -3.95
CA SER A 35 -6.94 6.78 -4.23
C SER A 35 -5.55 6.67 -4.86
N ILE A 36 -4.74 5.71 -4.41
CA ILE A 36 -3.41 5.43 -4.98
C ILE A 36 -3.54 5.04 -6.44
N LEU A 37 -4.36 4.03 -6.76
CA LEU A 37 -4.51 3.56 -8.14
C LEU A 37 -5.13 4.63 -9.05
N PHE A 38 -6.11 5.40 -8.57
CA PHE A 38 -6.69 6.51 -9.32
C PHE A 38 -5.65 7.57 -9.75
N ASN A 39 -4.66 7.85 -8.89
CA ASN A 39 -3.62 8.83 -9.18
C ASN A 39 -2.43 8.25 -9.95
N LEU A 40 -2.10 6.97 -9.75
CA LEU A 40 -1.07 6.26 -10.52
C LEU A 40 -1.50 6.04 -11.99
N GLY A 41 -2.74 5.62 -12.22
CA GLY A 41 -3.21 5.26 -13.56
C GLY A 41 -2.80 3.84 -13.97
N PRO A 42 -3.16 3.41 -15.19
CA PRO A 42 -3.14 2.00 -15.58
C PRO A 42 -1.76 1.44 -15.93
N ASN A 43 -0.75 2.31 -16.18
CA ASN A 43 0.57 1.88 -16.61
C ASN A 43 1.48 1.46 -15.45
N ILE A 44 1.01 0.51 -14.64
CA ILE A 44 1.70 0.01 -13.45
C ILE A 44 1.60 -1.51 -13.37
N VAL A 45 2.49 -2.13 -12.61
CA VAL A 45 2.40 -3.54 -12.20
C VAL A 45 2.52 -3.60 -10.69
N VAL A 46 1.53 -4.14 -10.00
CA VAL A 46 1.48 -4.19 -8.54
C VAL A 46 2.08 -5.49 -8.02
N SER A 47 3.06 -5.40 -7.14
CA SER A 47 3.46 -6.49 -6.25
C SER A 47 2.76 -6.31 -4.90
N LEU A 48 1.84 -7.21 -4.58
CA LEU A 48 0.98 -7.12 -3.41
C LEU A 48 1.50 -8.06 -2.31
N ALA A 49 1.85 -7.52 -1.15
CA ALA A 49 2.21 -8.32 0.01
C ALA A 49 0.95 -8.91 0.65
N THR A 50 1.06 -10.13 1.20
CA THR A 50 -0.01 -10.76 1.98
C THR A 50 -0.46 -9.84 3.12
N GLY A 51 -1.77 -9.69 3.31
CA GLY A 51 -2.36 -8.81 4.31
C GLY A 51 -3.83 -8.53 4.01
N CYS A 52 -4.47 -7.64 4.77
CA CYS A 52 -5.90 -7.35 4.58
C CYS A 52 -6.25 -7.04 3.14
N MET A 53 -5.47 -6.16 2.50
CA MET A 53 -5.80 -5.71 1.15
C MET A 53 -5.51 -6.74 0.09
N GLU A 54 -4.76 -7.80 0.37
CA GLU A 54 -4.72 -8.99 -0.48
C GLU A 54 -5.99 -9.79 -0.24
N VAL A 55 -6.16 -10.36 0.97
CA VAL A 55 -7.27 -11.26 1.33
C VAL A 55 -8.65 -10.72 0.93
N VAL A 56 -8.94 -9.45 1.20
CA VAL A 56 -10.27 -8.89 0.96
C VAL A 56 -10.53 -8.52 -0.51
N SER A 57 -9.50 -8.48 -1.35
CA SER A 57 -9.62 -7.95 -2.72
C SER A 57 -9.28 -8.96 -3.82
N THR A 58 -8.68 -10.10 -3.48
CA THR A 58 -8.27 -11.18 -4.39
C THR A 58 -8.92 -12.54 -4.05
N GLY A 59 -10.03 -12.54 -3.31
CA GLY A 59 -10.75 -13.77 -2.96
C GLY A 59 -11.33 -14.45 -4.20
N TYR A 60 -10.90 -15.69 -4.49
CA TYR A 60 -11.37 -16.44 -5.66
C TYR A 60 -12.91 -16.64 -5.65
N PRO A 61 -13.60 -16.45 -6.80
CA PRO A 61 -13.09 -16.16 -8.14
C PRO A 61 -12.95 -14.66 -8.46
N ASP A 62 -13.15 -13.79 -7.48
CA ASP A 62 -13.23 -12.35 -7.66
C ASP A 62 -11.85 -11.67 -7.62
N ASN A 63 -11.73 -10.55 -8.33
CA ASN A 63 -10.54 -9.69 -8.32
C ASN A 63 -10.95 -8.23 -8.41
N CYS A 64 -10.46 -7.41 -7.48
CA CYS A 64 -10.77 -5.98 -7.44
C CYS A 64 -9.75 -5.09 -8.16
N TRP A 65 -8.68 -5.66 -8.72
CA TRP A 65 -7.58 -4.91 -9.31
C TRP A 65 -7.72 -4.81 -10.83
N GLY A 66 -7.92 -3.60 -11.34
CA GLY A 66 -7.96 -3.26 -12.77
C GLY A 66 -6.59 -3.08 -13.41
N VAL A 67 -5.52 -3.54 -12.74
CA VAL A 67 -4.12 -3.52 -13.18
C VAL A 67 -3.49 -4.88 -12.93
N PRO A 68 -2.40 -5.26 -13.63
CA PRO A 68 -1.69 -6.49 -13.33
C PRO A 68 -1.20 -6.51 -11.88
N VAL A 69 -1.55 -7.57 -11.15
CA VAL A 69 -1.11 -7.82 -9.77
C VAL A 69 -0.40 -9.15 -9.69
N VAL A 70 0.75 -9.15 -9.01
CA VAL A 70 1.45 -10.36 -8.58
C VAL A 70 1.42 -10.41 -7.06
N HIS A 71 0.83 -11.48 -6.54
CA HIS A 71 0.97 -11.87 -5.14
C HIS A 71 1.98 -13.02 -5.06
N SER A 72 2.84 -12.98 -4.05
CA SER A 72 3.80 -14.06 -3.77
C SER A 72 3.72 -14.45 -2.30
N LEU A 73 4.45 -13.76 -1.43
CA LEU A 73 4.48 -14.05 0.00
C LEU A 73 4.45 -12.75 0.81
N PHE A 74 4.36 -12.88 2.12
CA PHE A 74 4.19 -11.74 3.02
C PHE A 74 5.47 -10.88 3.11
N GLU A 75 6.62 -11.53 3.09
CA GLU A 75 7.94 -10.96 3.37
C GLU A 75 8.68 -10.43 2.14
N ASN A 76 8.26 -10.80 0.93
CA ASN A 76 9.11 -10.68 -0.25
C ASN A 76 8.61 -9.73 -1.35
N ALA A 77 7.50 -9.00 -1.15
CA ALA A 77 6.94 -8.12 -2.19
C ALA A 77 7.95 -7.11 -2.78
N PRO A 78 8.85 -6.45 -2.01
CA PRO A 78 9.92 -5.63 -2.58
C PRO A 78 10.88 -6.39 -3.51
N ALA A 79 11.20 -7.64 -3.17
CA ALA A 79 12.09 -8.49 -3.97
C ALA A 79 11.39 -8.94 -5.26
N VAL A 80 10.10 -9.27 -5.19
CA VAL A 80 9.27 -9.57 -6.36
C VAL A 80 9.21 -8.37 -7.30
N ALA A 81 8.96 -7.17 -6.77
CA ALA A 81 8.96 -5.94 -7.56
C ALA A 81 10.33 -5.63 -8.17
N SER A 82 11.44 -5.93 -7.48
CA SER A 82 12.78 -5.84 -8.07
C SER A 82 12.89 -6.73 -9.32
N GLY A 83 12.36 -7.96 -9.27
CA GLY A 83 12.27 -8.87 -10.42
C GLY A 83 11.40 -8.31 -11.55
N VAL A 84 10.22 -7.78 -11.22
CA VAL A 84 9.31 -7.12 -12.18
C VAL A 84 10.00 -5.96 -12.88
N THR A 85 10.73 -5.12 -12.13
CA THR A 85 11.50 -3.97 -12.67
C THR A 85 12.45 -4.42 -13.78
N ARG A 86 13.24 -5.48 -13.53
CA ARG A 86 14.17 -6.04 -14.53
C ARG A 86 13.44 -6.64 -15.72
N ALA A 87 12.31 -7.32 -15.50
CA ALA A 87 11.51 -7.88 -16.56
C ALA A 87 10.90 -6.80 -17.47
N LEU A 88 10.38 -5.71 -16.90
CA LEU A 88 9.83 -4.58 -17.66
C LEU A 88 10.92 -3.89 -18.47
N LYS A 89 12.09 -3.64 -17.88
CA LYS A 89 13.27 -3.10 -18.59
C LYS A 89 13.67 -3.98 -19.78
N LYS A 90 13.77 -5.30 -19.59
CA LYS A 90 14.09 -6.25 -20.68
C LYS A 90 13.05 -6.24 -21.80
N ARG A 91 11.78 -5.96 -21.46
CA ARG A 91 10.67 -5.86 -22.43
C ARG A 91 10.53 -4.48 -23.08
N GLY A 92 11.35 -3.49 -22.71
CA GLY A 92 11.19 -2.11 -23.17
C GLY A 92 9.88 -1.44 -22.72
N SER A 93 9.26 -1.94 -21.64
CA SER A 93 8.04 -1.37 -21.08
C SER A 93 8.38 -0.22 -20.13
N ASN A 94 7.58 0.84 -20.17
CA ASN A 94 7.64 1.98 -19.26
C ASN A 94 6.63 1.89 -18.10
N ALA A 95 6.06 0.72 -17.84
CA ALA A 95 5.16 0.52 -16.70
C ALA A 95 5.94 0.66 -15.39
N ILE A 96 5.30 1.24 -14.37
CA ILE A 96 5.93 1.48 -13.07
C ILE A 96 5.68 0.26 -12.16
N PRO A 97 6.74 -0.40 -11.64
CA PRO A 97 6.60 -1.37 -10.56
C PRO A 97 6.12 -0.68 -9.28
N VAL A 98 5.05 -1.19 -8.68
CA VAL A 98 4.46 -0.64 -7.46
C VAL A 98 4.36 -1.73 -6.42
N VAL A 99 4.88 -1.52 -5.23
CA VAL A 99 4.68 -2.43 -4.10
C VAL A 99 3.59 -1.87 -3.21
N ILE A 100 2.64 -2.71 -2.81
CA ILE A 100 1.61 -2.37 -1.83
C ILE A 100 1.70 -3.37 -0.68
N GLY A 101 1.98 -2.87 0.52
CA GLY A 101 2.08 -3.67 1.73
C GLY A 101 1.36 -3.02 2.91
N GLY A 102 0.94 -3.85 3.86
CA GLY A 102 0.49 -3.37 5.17
C GLY A 102 1.69 -2.99 6.04
N ASP A 103 1.39 -2.49 7.23
CA ASP A 103 2.41 -2.19 8.23
C ASP A 103 3.22 -3.44 8.63
N GLY A 104 2.60 -4.61 8.80
CA GLY A 104 3.32 -5.85 9.12
C GLY A 104 4.40 -6.24 8.09
N SER A 105 4.08 -6.16 6.79
CA SER A 105 5.05 -6.42 5.70
C SER A 105 6.11 -5.32 5.57
N THR A 106 5.82 -4.10 6.05
CA THR A 106 6.70 -2.94 5.87
C THR A 106 7.64 -2.75 7.07
N TYR A 107 7.08 -2.79 8.27
CA TYR A 107 7.75 -2.49 9.52
C TYR A 107 8.50 -3.70 10.06
N ASP A 108 8.02 -4.91 9.78
CA ASP A 108 8.51 -6.13 10.42
C ASP A 108 9.06 -7.13 9.39
N ILE A 109 8.26 -8.12 8.95
CA ILE A 109 8.77 -9.31 8.27
C ILE A 109 9.39 -9.01 6.90
N GLY A 110 8.81 -8.08 6.14
CA GLY A 110 9.31 -7.68 4.82
C GLY A 110 10.30 -6.53 4.84
N PHE A 111 10.65 -6.02 6.04
CA PHE A 111 11.57 -4.89 6.15
C PHE A 111 12.95 -5.20 5.58
N GLY A 112 13.46 -6.42 5.72
CA GLY A 112 14.74 -6.83 5.12
C GLY A 112 14.75 -6.74 3.59
N ALA A 113 13.68 -7.19 2.94
CA ALA A 113 13.53 -7.08 1.49
C ALA A 113 13.39 -5.62 1.04
N LEU A 114 12.64 -4.81 1.81
CA LEU A 114 12.47 -3.38 1.55
C LEU A 114 13.80 -2.63 1.71
N SER A 115 14.53 -2.88 2.79
CA SER A 115 15.87 -2.35 3.07
C SER A 115 16.82 -2.65 1.91
N GLY A 116 16.89 -3.90 1.45
CA GLY A 116 17.74 -4.26 0.32
C GLY A 116 17.32 -3.57 -0.99
N ALA A 117 16.01 -3.35 -1.20
CA ALA A 117 15.56 -2.63 -2.39
C ALA A 117 15.87 -1.12 -2.32
N MET A 118 15.75 -0.50 -1.15
CA MET A 118 16.19 0.88 -0.91
C MET A 118 17.70 1.04 -1.10
N GLU A 119 18.50 0.10 -0.61
CA GLU A 119 19.96 0.07 -0.79
C GLU A 119 20.35 0.02 -2.27
N ARG A 120 19.62 -0.76 -3.09
CA ARG A 120 19.84 -0.83 -4.54
C ARG A 120 19.27 0.38 -5.30
N ASN A 121 18.58 1.29 -4.61
CA ASN A 121 17.78 2.35 -5.20
C ASN A 121 16.89 1.82 -6.34
N GLU A 122 16.15 0.75 -6.03
CA GLU A 122 15.30 0.05 -7.00
C GLU A 122 14.26 1.00 -7.62
N ASP A 123 14.12 0.96 -8.95
CA ASP A 123 13.20 1.83 -9.71
C ASP A 123 11.75 1.35 -9.57
N MET A 124 11.17 1.63 -8.40
CA MET A 124 9.82 1.24 -8.02
C MET A 124 9.23 2.22 -7.00
N ILE A 125 7.90 2.23 -6.89
CA ILE A 125 7.20 2.98 -5.84
C ILE A 125 6.69 2.02 -4.77
N TYR A 126 7.01 2.27 -3.50
CA TYR A 126 6.53 1.47 -2.37
C TYR A 126 5.47 2.23 -1.57
N PHE A 127 4.29 1.62 -1.40
CA PHE A 127 3.24 2.12 -0.51
C PHE A 127 3.07 1.19 0.69
N CYS A 128 3.16 1.76 1.89
CA CYS A 128 2.68 1.15 3.13
C CYS A 128 1.29 1.72 3.45
N TYR A 129 0.24 0.89 3.47
CA TYR A 129 -1.00 1.26 4.14
C TYR A 129 -0.85 0.92 5.63
N ASP A 130 -0.61 1.94 6.45
CA ASP A 130 -0.33 1.78 7.87
C ASP A 130 -1.64 1.84 8.68
N ASN A 131 -2.16 0.67 9.04
CA ASN A 131 -3.29 0.47 9.94
C ASN A 131 -2.85 0.03 11.35
N GLU A 132 -1.55 0.13 11.65
CA GLU A 132 -0.96 0.02 12.99
C GLU A 132 -1.11 -1.32 13.72
N ALA A 133 -1.55 -2.38 13.04
CA ALA A 133 -1.62 -3.73 13.56
C ALA A 133 -1.70 -4.74 12.40
N TYR A 134 -1.39 -6.01 12.69
CA TYR A 134 -1.73 -7.11 11.78
C TYR A 134 -3.24 -7.36 11.82
N GLU A 135 -4.00 -6.50 11.13
CA GLU A 135 -5.47 -6.52 11.14
C GLU A 135 -6.03 -7.87 10.63
N ASN A 136 -5.48 -8.40 9.54
CA ASN A 136 -5.99 -9.59 8.87
C ASN A 136 -6.00 -10.84 9.77
N THR A 137 -5.00 -10.96 10.62
CA THR A 137 -4.83 -12.13 11.49
C THR A 137 -5.56 -11.99 12.82
N GLY A 138 -6.29 -10.89 13.04
CA GLY A 138 -7.00 -10.61 14.29
C GLY A 138 -6.27 -9.63 15.18
N ILE A 139 -5.83 -8.49 14.61
CA ILE A 139 -5.32 -7.32 15.34
C ILE A 139 -4.13 -7.69 16.26
N GLN A 140 -3.05 -8.24 15.71
CA GLN A 140 -1.82 -8.49 16.46
C GLN A 140 -0.89 -7.27 16.44
N ARG A 141 -0.05 -7.14 17.46
CA ARG A 141 0.98 -6.09 17.58
C ARG A 141 1.99 -6.13 16.44
N SER A 142 2.28 -4.97 15.86
CA SER A 142 3.33 -4.73 14.87
C SER A 142 4.37 -3.72 15.32
N GLY A 143 5.44 -3.58 14.53
CA GLY A 143 6.39 -2.48 14.66
C GLY A 143 5.72 -1.10 14.56
N ALA A 144 4.59 -1.01 13.85
CA ALA A 144 3.83 0.22 13.64
C ALA A 144 2.83 0.53 14.75
N THR A 145 2.43 -0.45 15.57
CA THR A 145 1.52 -0.25 16.70
C THR A 145 2.03 0.87 17.64
N PRO A 146 1.21 1.85 18.04
CA PRO A 146 1.62 2.89 18.99
C PRO A 146 1.97 2.33 20.36
N LYS A 147 2.79 3.07 21.11
CA LYS A 147 3.10 2.72 22.50
C LYS A 147 1.81 2.71 23.32
N TYR A 148 1.67 1.72 24.19
CA TYR A 148 0.50 1.47 25.05
C TYR A 148 -0.80 1.09 24.31
N ALA A 149 -0.79 0.98 22.98
CA ALA A 149 -1.94 0.45 22.26
C ALA A 149 -2.12 -1.05 22.58
N ALA A 150 -3.38 -1.45 22.78
CA ALA A 150 -3.76 -2.82 23.04
C ALA A 150 -4.01 -3.57 21.73
N THR A 151 -3.53 -4.81 21.65
CA THR A 151 -3.73 -5.73 20.53
C THR A 151 -3.97 -7.14 21.09
N THR A 152 -4.30 -8.13 20.28
CA THR A 152 -4.50 -9.51 20.76
C THR A 152 -3.22 -10.16 21.31
N THR A 153 -2.04 -9.69 20.88
CA THR A 153 -0.73 -10.20 21.35
C THR A 153 -0.02 -9.25 22.33
N SER A 154 -0.51 -8.02 22.48
CA SER A 154 -0.11 -7.09 23.54
C SER A 154 -1.36 -6.49 24.18
N PRO A 155 -2.11 -7.27 24.96
CA PRO A 155 -3.42 -6.85 25.44
C PRO A 155 -3.29 -5.83 26.59
N LYS A 156 -4.40 -5.19 26.97
CA LYS A 156 -4.41 -4.07 27.93
C LYS A 156 -3.93 -4.51 29.31
N GLU A 157 -4.18 -5.76 29.67
CA GLU A 157 -3.84 -6.39 30.95
C GLU A 157 -2.32 -6.44 31.18
N VAL A 158 -1.53 -6.45 30.10
CA VAL A 158 -0.05 -6.38 30.17
C VAL A 158 0.49 -4.99 29.84
N GLY A 159 -0.38 -3.98 29.74
CA GLY A 159 -0.01 -2.58 29.48
C GLY A 159 0.11 -2.20 27.99
N GLY A 160 -0.33 -3.05 27.07
CA GLY A 160 -0.21 -2.81 25.63
C GLY A 160 1.23 -2.94 25.11
N LYS A 161 1.52 -2.37 23.94
CA LYS A 161 2.88 -2.35 23.38
C LYS A 161 3.82 -1.49 24.24
N SER A 162 4.95 -2.05 24.68
CA SER A 162 5.98 -1.34 25.45
C SER A 162 6.84 -0.38 24.61
N GLU A 163 7.12 -0.74 23.36
CA GLU A 163 8.02 0.04 22.49
C GLU A 163 7.27 1.16 21.74
N TRP A 164 8.01 2.19 21.35
CA TRP A 164 7.51 3.23 20.45
C TRP A 164 7.24 2.69 19.04
N LYS A 165 6.41 3.40 18.28
CA LYS A 165 6.22 3.14 16.85
C LYS A 165 7.57 3.30 16.14
N LYS A 166 7.97 2.29 15.36
CA LYS A 166 9.21 2.34 14.57
C LYS A 166 9.06 3.42 13.50
N ASN A 167 10.04 4.32 13.35
CA ASN A 167 9.94 5.39 12.36
C ASN A 167 10.48 4.93 10.99
N VAL A 168 9.71 4.13 10.26
CA VAL A 168 10.12 3.61 8.94
C VAL A 168 10.37 4.74 7.94
N SER A 169 9.65 5.86 8.02
CA SER A 169 9.87 7.01 7.13
C SER A 169 11.27 7.62 7.29
N PHE A 170 11.76 7.70 8.53
CA PHE A 170 13.11 8.19 8.80
C PHE A 170 14.18 7.16 8.42
N ILE A 171 13.90 5.87 8.61
CA ILE A 171 14.79 4.79 8.16
C ILE A 171 14.93 4.84 6.63
N ALA A 172 13.82 4.97 5.89
CA ALA A 172 13.84 5.14 4.44
C ALA A 172 14.65 6.37 4.01
N ALA A 173 14.45 7.52 4.67
CA ALA A 173 15.26 8.71 4.42
C ALA A 173 16.76 8.47 4.69
N SER A 174 17.10 7.68 5.71
CA SER A 174 18.47 7.33 6.07
C SER A 174 19.14 6.39 5.06
N HIS A 175 18.37 5.61 4.30
CA HIS A 175 18.88 4.88 3.13
C HIS A 175 19.25 5.80 1.95
N GLY A 176 18.91 7.09 2.00
CA GLY A 176 19.20 8.03 0.92
C GLY A 176 18.32 7.85 -0.32
N VAL A 177 17.11 7.28 -0.15
CA VAL A 177 16.17 7.12 -1.27
C VAL A 177 15.80 8.50 -1.86
N PRO A 178 15.57 8.61 -3.19
CA PRO A 178 15.27 9.89 -3.84
C PRO A 178 14.02 10.59 -3.28
N TYR A 179 13.07 9.80 -2.77
CA TYR A 179 11.82 10.31 -2.25
C TYR A 179 11.23 9.43 -1.15
N ALA A 180 10.88 10.05 -0.03
CA ALA A 180 10.11 9.45 1.05
C ALA A 180 9.07 10.47 1.54
N ALA A 181 7.84 10.01 1.78
CA ALA A 181 6.76 10.85 2.29
C ALA A 181 5.78 10.05 3.14
N THR A 182 5.15 10.73 4.10
CA THR A 182 3.99 10.23 4.84
C THR A 182 2.72 10.82 4.25
N ALA A 183 1.58 10.15 4.36
CA ALA A 183 0.29 10.66 3.87
C ALA A 183 -0.86 10.17 4.75
N SER A 184 -2.03 10.78 4.60
CA SER A 184 -3.24 10.36 5.29
C SER A 184 -4.44 10.45 4.35
N ILE A 185 -5.35 9.49 4.46
CA ILE A 185 -6.60 9.47 3.68
C ILE A 185 -7.53 10.65 4.00
N ALA A 186 -7.31 11.34 5.12
CA ALA A 186 -8.02 12.58 5.44
C ALA A 186 -7.64 13.74 4.49
N PHE A 187 -6.49 13.65 3.81
CA PHE A 187 -5.94 14.70 2.96
C PHE A 187 -5.62 14.16 1.55
N LEU A 188 -6.64 13.71 0.81
CA LEU A 188 -6.45 13.09 -0.52
C LEU A 188 -5.78 14.01 -1.55
N SER A 189 -5.96 15.32 -1.45
CA SER A 189 -5.26 16.29 -2.32
C SER A 189 -3.75 16.32 -2.07
N ASP A 190 -3.32 16.13 -0.83
CA ASP A 190 -1.91 16.01 -0.46
C ASP A 190 -1.34 14.65 -0.92
N LEU A 191 -2.08 13.56 -0.70
CA LEU A 191 -1.72 12.23 -1.23
C LEU A 191 -1.50 12.27 -2.74
N LYS A 192 -2.40 12.93 -3.49
CA LYS A 192 -2.26 13.12 -4.95
C LYS A 192 -0.93 13.79 -5.31
N LYS A 193 -0.61 14.94 -4.70
CA LYS A 193 0.63 15.68 -4.98
C LYS A 193 1.86 14.83 -4.67
N LYS A 194 1.81 14.03 -3.60
CA LYS A 194 2.90 13.13 -3.20
C LYS A 194 3.09 11.98 -4.19
N ILE A 195 2.02 11.43 -4.76
CA ILE A 195 2.09 10.42 -5.82
C ILE A 195 2.62 11.02 -7.11
N GLU A 196 2.20 12.23 -7.47
CA GLU A 196 2.69 12.93 -8.67
C GLU A 196 4.20 13.23 -8.58
N LYS A 197 4.71 13.54 -7.38
CA LYS A 197 6.14 13.74 -7.13
C LYS A 197 6.95 12.43 -7.11
N ALA A 198 6.32 11.31 -6.80
CA ALA A 198 6.98 10.00 -6.71
C ALA A 198 7.22 9.33 -8.07
N LYS A 199 6.51 9.77 -9.11
CA LYS A 199 6.67 9.31 -10.50
C LYS A 199 7.84 10.01 -11.17
#